data_AF-A0A7S2NTF3-F1
#
_entry.id   AF-A0A7S2NTF3-F1
#
_cell.length_a   1.000
_cell.length_b   1.000
_cell.length_c   1.000
_cell.angle_alpha   90.00
_cell.angle_beta   90.00
_cell.angle_gamma   90.00
#
_symmetry.space_group_name_H-M   'P 1'
#
loop_
_entity.id
_entity.type
_entity.pdbx_description
1 polymer ?
#
loop_
_entity_poly.entity_id
_entity_poly.type
_entity_poly.pdbx_seq_one_letter_code
_entity_poly.pdbx_strand_id
1 'polypeptide(L)'
;IWTVITGSLFVISTTLNELFLGNMGGICFEVRDSDALSQDDSLGAAILSPKELFNANGERIEINLTSTGCRQAHSAKWARGTIALRCRQATEEDETHLLNVLRRYKSKECSEKVGLITEGRKIRPDT
;
A
#
# COMPACT_ATOMS: atom_id res chain seq x y z
N ILE A 1 2.09 -8.13 3.60
CA ILE A 1 3.51 -8.15 3.18
C ILE A 1 3.48 -8.10 1.67
N TRP A 2 3.89 -6.97 1.09
CA TRP A 2 3.92 -6.77 -0.35
C TRP A 2 5.28 -6.18 -0.70
N THR A 3 5.94 -6.77 -1.70
CA THR A 3 7.29 -6.38 -2.11
C THR A 3 7.19 -5.31 -3.19
N VAL A 4 7.73 -4.12 -2.95
CA VAL A 4 7.82 -3.09 -3.98
C VAL A 4 8.93 -3.49 -4.96
N ILE A 5 8.57 -4.21 -6.01
CA ILE A 5 9.40 -4.28 -7.21
C ILE A 5 9.12 -2.98 -7.99
N THR A 6 10.18 -2.30 -8.44
CA THR A 6 10.13 -1.01 -9.14
C THR A 6 8.94 -0.90 -10.11
N GLY A 7 8.08 0.12 -9.94
CA GLY A 7 6.93 0.36 -10.82
C GLY A 7 5.62 -0.32 -10.42
N SER A 8 5.43 -0.65 -9.14
CA SER A 8 4.18 -1.24 -8.64
C SER A 8 3.01 -0.23 -8.65
N LEU A 9 1.87 -0.63 -9.24
CA LEU A 9 0.61 0.12 -9.27
C LEU A 9 -0.43 -0.58 -8.37
N PHE A 10 -1.15 0.21 -7.58
CA PHE A 10 -2.20 -0.27 -6.69
C PHE A 10 -3.45 0.59 -6.82
N VAL A 11 -4.62 -0.02 -6.72
CA VAL A 11 -5.91 0.67 -6.61
C VAL A 11 -6.53 0.27 -5.29
N ILE A 12 -6.93 1.28 -4.52
CA ILE A 12 -7.56 1.12 -3.20
C ILE A 12 -8.97 1.68 -3.32
N SER A 13 -9.97 0.82 -3.11
CA SER A 13 -11.36 1.23 -3.04
C SER A 13 -11.75 1.53 -1.59
N THR A 14 -12.22 2.74 -1.31
CA THR A 14 -12.74 3.15 0.00
C THR A 14 -13.85 4.18 -0.18
N THR A 15 -14.77 4.25 0.79
CA THR A 15 -15.80 5.29 0.80
C THR A 15 -15.28 6.58 1.44
N LEU A 16 -15.89 7.73 1.09
CA LEU A 16 -15.55 9.02 1.75
C LEU A 16 -15.77 8.95 3.28
N ASN A 17 -16.79 8.23 3.71
CA ASN A 17 -17.07 8.05 5.14
C ASN A 17 -15.94 7.26 5.83
N GLU A 18 -15.48 6.17 5.24
CA GLU A 18 -14.35 5.40 5.81
C GLU A 18 -13.05 6.20 5.80
N LEU A 19 -12.82 6.97 4.73
CA LEU A 19 -11.61 7.77 4.57
C LEU A 19 -11.53 8.93 5.57
N PHE A 20 -12.63 9.66 5.79
CA PHE A 20 -12.65 10.89 6.61
C PHE A 20 -13.26 10.73 8.00
N LEU A 21 -14.29 9.89 8.13
CA LEU A 21 -15.03 9.69 9.39
C LEU A 21 -14.63 8.38 10.08
N GLY A 22 -13.97 7.47 9.37
CA GLY A 22 -13.36 6.29 9.97
C GLY A 22 -12.17 6.67 10.84
N ASN A 23 -11.95 5.91 11.92
CA ASN A 23 -10.76 6.04 12.78
C ASN A 23 -9.44 5.65 12.07
N MET A 24 -9.40 5.64 10.74
CA MET A 24 -8.22 5.21 9.98
C MET A 24 -7.09 6.23 10.07
N GLY A 25 -7.38 7.53 10.25
CA GLY A 25 -6.36 8.57 10.38
C GLY A 25 -5.47 8.76 9.13
N GLY A 26 -5.78 8.09 8.04
CA GLY A 26 -5.00 8.08 6.79
C GLY A 26 -4.63 6.67 6.33
N ILE A 27 -3.73 6.60 5.34
CA ILE A 27 -3.09 5.36 4.90
C ILE A 27 -1.67 5.32 5.42
N CYS A 28 -1.33 4.21 6.06
CA CYS A 28 0.01 3.95 6.58
C CYS A 28 0.81 3.07 5.62
N PHE A 29 1.98 3.54 5.23
CA PHE A 29 2.97 2.82 4.45
C PHE A 29 4.10 2.41 5.37
N GLU A 30 4.18 1.14 5.71
CA GLU A 30 5.30 0.58 6.47
C GLU A 30 6.33 0.00 5.50
N VAL A 31 7.57 0.47 5.60
CA VAL A 31 8.72 -0.06 4.85
C VAL A 31 9.41 -1.07 5.73
N ARG A 32 9.58 -2.28 5.21
CA ARG A 32 10.29 -3.36 5.89
C ARG A 32 11.42 -3.87 5.01
N ASP A 33 12.52 -4.24 5.64
CA ASP A 33 13.55 -5.04 4.98
C ASP A 33 13.02 -6.46 4.87
N SER A 34 13.07 -7.02 3.67
CA SER A 34 12.53 -8.36 3.42
C SER A 34 13.68 -9.34 3.40
N ASP A 35 13.82 -10.06 4.50
CA ASP A 35 14.85 -11.08 4.66
C ASP A 35 14.26 -12.48 4.49
N ALA A 36 14.94 -13.32 3.70
CA ALA A 36 14.51 -14.70 3.49
C ALA A 36 14.73 -15.61 4.73
N LEU A 37 15.56 -15.17 5.68
CA LEU A 37 16.07 -16.01 6.78
C LEU A 37 15.81 -15.42 8.19
N SER A 38 15.50 -14.13 8.30
CA SER A 38 15.21 -13.40 9.55
C SER A 38 13.76 -12.90 9.58
N GLN A 39 13.34 -12.38 10.74
CA GLN A 39 12.09 -11.64 10.84
C GLN A 39 12.25 -10.30 10.10
N ASP A 40 11.31 -9.97 9.21
CA ASP A 40 11.31 -8.68 8.50
C ASP A 40 11.43 -7.51 9.48
N ASP A 41 12.52 -6.76 9.37
CA ASP A 41 12.78 -5.60 10.22
C ASP A 41 12.10 -4.36 9.66
N SER A 42 11.44 -3.60 10.53
CA SER A 42 10.77 -2.35 10.15
C SER A 42 11.80 -1.23 9.95
N LEU A 43 11.90 -0.70 8.74
CA LEU A 43 12.77 0.43 8.40
C LEU A 43 12.10 1.78 8.73
N GLY A 44 10.78 1.80 8.87
CA GLY A 44 10.00 2.95 9.28
C GLY A 44 8.62 3.01 8.61
N ALA A 45 7.83 4.01 8.97
CA ALA A 45 6.52 4.22 8.39
C ALA A 45 6.27 5.68 7.96
N ALA A 46 5.49 5.83 6.90
CA ALA A 46 4.94 7.10 6.44
C ALA A 46 3.41 7.05 6.52
N ILE A 47 2.79 8.14 6.92
CA ILE A 47 1.32 8.26 6.98
C ILE A 47 0.92 9.35 5.99
N LEU A 48 0.02 9.02 5.08
CA LEU A 48 -0.69 9.98 4.24
C LEU A 48 -2.06 10.26 4.83
N SER A 49 -2.34 11.51 5.16
CA SER A 49 -3.63 11.89 5.72
C SER A 49 -4.76 11.74 4.69
N PRO A 50 -6.03 11.59 5.14
CA PRO A 50 -7.19 11.56 4.25
C PRO A 50 -7.27 12.77 3.31
N LYS A 51 -6.90 13.95 3.82
CA LYS A 51 -6.90 15.20 3.07
C LYS A 51 -5.82 15.20 1.97
N GLU A 52 -4.62 14.70 2.25
CA GLU A 52 -3.56 14.59 1.25
C GLU A 52 -3.95 13.58 0.17
N LEU A 53 -4.50 12.42 0.55
CA LEU A 53 -4.96 11.41 -0.40
C LEU A 53 -6.06 11.93 -1.33
N PHE A 54 -7.03 12.64 -0.76
CA PHE A 54 -8.16 13.17 -1.53
C PHE A 54 -7.74 14.25 -2.54
N ASN A 55 -6.76 15.09 -2.16
CA ASN A 55 -6.28 16.18 -3.02
C ASN A 55 -5.12 15.77 -3.94
N ALA A 56 -4.62 14.53 -3.85
CA ALA A 56 -3.50 14.08 -4.64
C ALA A 56 -3.85 14.00 -6.13
N ASN A 57 -2.97 14.51 -6.98
CA ASN A 57 -3.19 14.69 -8.42
C ASN A 57 -2.27 13.80 -9.29
N GLY A 58 -1.51 12.89 -8.69
CA GLY A 58 -0.55 12.01 -9.37
C GLY A 58 0.88 12.53 -9.35
N GLU A 59 1.12 13.74 -8.82
CA GLU A 59 2.46 14.25 -8.59
C GLU A 59 3.21 13.43 -7.53
N ARG A 60 4.55 13.56 -7.55
CA ARG A 60 5.43 12.87 -6.62
C ARG A 60 5.38 13.57 -5.27
N ILE A 61 4.98 12.82 -4.25
CA ILE A 61 4.97 13.23 -2.85
C ILE A 61 6.10 12.50 -2.14
N GLU A 62 6.98 13.24 -1.48
CA GLU A 62 8.07 12.68 -0.70
C GLU A 62 7.77 12.82 0.79
N ILE A 63 7.79 11.70 1.50
CA ILE A 63 7.39 11.62 2.91
C ILE A 63 8.53 11.00 3.70
N ASN A 64 8.95 11.68 4.76
CA ASN A 64 9.98 11.15 5.64
C ASN A 64 9.43 9.97 6.44
N LEU A 65 10.21 8.90 6.53
CA LEU A 65 9.89 7.77 7.37
C LEU A 65 10.05 8.17 8.84
N THR A 66 9.10 7.74 9.66
CA THR A 66 9.11 7.95 11.10
C THR A 66 9.21 6.60 11.83
N SER A 67 9.85 6.62 13.00
CA SER A 67 10.05 5.42 13.83
C SER A 67 8.80 4.96 14.56
N THR A 68 7.85 5.88 14.73
CA THR A 68 6.54 5.58 15.29
C THR A 68 5.70 4.95 14.19
N GLY A 69 5.94 3.67 13.93
CA GLY A 69 5.09 2.88 13.06
C GLY A 69 3.63 2.90 13.50
N CYS A 70 2.72 2.49 12.61
CA CYS A 70 1.28 2.41 12.87
C CYS A 70 0.87 1.31 13.88
N ARG A 71 1.85 0.56 14.36
CA ARG A 71 1.80 -0.23 15.59
C ARG A 71 3.11 0.06 16.33
N GLN A 72 3.02 0.34 17.62
CA GLN A 72 4.15 0.66 18.49
C GLN A 72 5.31 -0.33 18.27
N ALA A 73 6.33 0.07 17.53
CA ALA A 73 7.50 -0.75 17.24
C ALA A 73 8.68 -0.27 18.10
N HIS A 74 9.14 -1.19 18.94
CA HIS A 74 10.30 -1.07 19.80
C HIS A 74 11.60 -1.03 18.99
N SER A 75 11.95 0.09 18.37
CA SER A 75 13.35 0.54 18.22
C SER A 75 13.42 1.81 17.37
N ALA A 76 13.16 2.96 18.00
CA ALA A 76 13.19 4.26 17.34
C ALA A 76 14.59 4.75 16.88
N LYS A 77 15.59 3.87 16.79
CA LYS A 77 16.96 4.27 16.51
C LYS A 77 17.29 4.40 15.02
N TRP A 78 16.47 3.84 14.11
CA TRP A 78 16.87 3.69 12.71
C TRP A 78 15.88 4.15 11.64
N ALA A 79 14.77 4.81 12.00
CA ALA A 79 13.90 5.40 10.98
C ALA A 79 14.61 6.58 10.29
N ARG A 80 15.34 6.27 9.22
CA ARG A 80 16.06 7.21 8.38
C ARG A 80 15.74 6.85 6.93
N GLY A 81 15.16 7.82 6.21
CA GLY A 81 14.84 7.65 4.80
C GLY A 81 13.58 8.39 4.42
N THR A 82 13.31 8.37 3.13
CA THR A 82 12.16 9.04 2.52
C THR A 82 11.51 8.04 1.57
N ILE A 83 10.19 7.93 1.63
CA ILE A 83 9.40 7.22 0.63
C ILE A 83 8.85 8.24 -0.37
N ALA A 84 8.92 7.92 -1.65
CA ALA A 84 8.29 8.72 -2.69
C ALA A 84 7.08 7.97 -3.24
N LEU A 85 5.92 8.62 -3.16
CA LEU A 85 4.64 8.07 -3.59
C LEU A 85 4.06 8.94 -4.70
N ARG A 86 3.30 8.32 -5.59
CA ARG A 86 2.39 9.01 -6.52
C ARG A 86 1.02 8.42 -6.32
N CYS A 87 0.07 9.26 -5.94
CA CYS A 87 -1.32 8.85 -5.77
C CYS A 87 -2.23 9.87 -6.45
N ARG A 88 -3.35 9.38 -6.95
CA ARG A 88 -4.44 10.16 -7.54
C ARG A 88 -5.74 9.38 -7.40
N GLN A 89 -6.86 10.07 -7.62
CA GLN A 89 -8.13 9.37 -7.81
C GLN A 89 -8.02 8.44 -9.02
N ALA A 90 -8.47 7.20 -8.84
CA ALA A 90 -8.51 6.20 -9.90
C ALA A 90 -9.57 6.63 -10.94
N THR A 91 -9.24 6.46 -12.22
CA THR A 91 -10.18 6.58 -13.33
C THR A 91 -10.67 5.20 -13.75
N GLU A 92 -11.76 5.14 -14.52
CA GLU A 92 -12.25 3.88 -15.11
C GLU A 92 -11.16 3.18 -15.96
N GLU A 93 -10.24 3.96 -16.55
CA GLU A 93 -9.09 3.44 -17.27
C GLU A 93 -8.11 2.71 -16.35
N ASP A 94 -7.87 3.19 -15.12
CA ASP A 94 -7.00 2.51 -14.16
C ASP A 94 -7.58 1.18 -13.71
N GLU A 95 -8.89 1.14 -13.44
CA GLU A 95 -9.60 -0.09 -13.09
C GLU A 95 -9.50 -1.11 -14.23
N THR A 96 -9.76 -0.67 -15.46
CA THR A 96 -9.66 -1.50 -16.66
C THR A 96 -8.22 -1.98 -16.87
N HIS A 97 -7.24 -1.10 -16.69
CA HIS A 97 -5.83 -1.45 -16.79
C HIS A 97 -5.43 -2.50 -15.76
N LEU A 98 -5.80 -2.30 -14.49
CA LEU A 98 -5.50 -3.23 -13.40
C LEU A 98 -6.17 -4.59 -13.65
N LEU A 99 -7.44 -4.62 -14.07
CA LEU A 99 -8.14 -5.85 -14.43
C LEU A 99 -7.46 -6.57 -15.59
N ASN A 100 -6.97 -5.85 -16.60
CA ASN A 100 -6.24 -6.43 -17.72
C ASN A 100 -4.88 -6.98 -17.30
N VAL A 101 -4.14 -6.27 -16.45
CA VAL A 101 -2.89 -6.75 -15.85
C VAL A 101 -3.15 -8.05 -15.09
N LEU A 102 -4.15 -8.07 -14.21
CA LEU A 102 -4.53 -9.26 -13.44
C LEU A 102 -4.96 -10.43 -14.33
N ARG A 103 -5.72 -10.19 -15.39
CA ARG A 103 -6.10 -11.23 -16.37
C ARG A 103 -4.88 -11.84 -17.05
N ARG A 104 -3.89 -11.02 -17.44
CA ARG A 104 -2.63 -11.50 -18.02
C ARG A 104 -1.82 -12.33 -17.03
N TYR A 105 -1.80 -11.94 -15.75
CA TYR A 105 -1.17 -12.75 -14.70
C TYR A 105 -1.90 -14.07 -14.45
N LYS A 106 -3.25 -14.05 -14.41
CA LYS A 106 -4.05 -15.28 -14.29
C LYS A 106 -3.87 -16.23 -15.48
N SER A 107 -3.71 -15.69 -16.69
CA SER A 107 -3.46 -16.48 -17.91
C SER A 107 -2.03 -17.03 -18.02
N LYS A 108 -1.11 -16.62 -17.14
CA LYS A 108 0.30 -17.03 -17.15
C LYS A 108 0.68 -18.04 -16.04
N GLU A 109 -0.25 -18.45 -15.19
CA GLU A 109 -0.13 -19.49 -14.14
C GLU A 109 1.29 -19.67 -13.54
N CYS A 110 1.74 -18.74 -12.70
CA CYS A 110 2.93 -18.94 -11.84
C CYS A 110 3.03 -17.86 -10.76
N SER A 111 3.07 -18.30 -9.49
CA SER A 111 3.59 -17.63 -8.29
C SER A 111 4.03 -16.15 -8.41
N GLU A 112 3.16 -15.20 -8.07
CA GLU A 112 3.43 -14.14 -7.08
C GLU A 112 2.19 -13.25 -6.87
N LYS A 113 1.97 -12.88 -5.61
CA LYS A 113 0.69 -12.39 -5.08
C LYS A 113 0.39 -10.94 -5.46
N VAL A 114 -0.35 -10.71 -6.55
CA VAL A 114 -0.99 -9.41 -6.81
C VAL A 114 -2.39 -9.42 -6.18
N GLY A 115 -2.56 -8.72 -5.06
CA GLY A 115 -3.83 -8.60 -4.35
C GLY A 115 -4.61 -7.35 -4.79
N LEU A 116 -5.85 -7.54 -5.23
CA LEU A 116 -6.85 -6.46 -5.34
C LEU A 116 -7.44 -6.26 -3.94
N ILE A 117 -7.42 -5.04 -3.39
CA ILE A 117 -7.96 -4.75 -2.06
C ILE A 117 -9.40 -4.25 -2.19
N THR A 118 -10.34 -5.13 -1.86
CA THR A 118 -11.70 -4.81 -1.42
C THR A 118 -11.85 -5.37 -0.01
N GLU A 119 -11.76 -4.53 1.01
CA GLU A 119 -12.11 -4.96 2.38
C GLU A 119 -13.66 -4.93 2.49
N GLY A 120 -14.39 -5.92 3.02
CA GLY A 120 -13.96 -7.12 3.73
C GLY A 120 -14.88 -8.32 3.51
N ARG A 121 -14.34 -9.35 2.85
CA ARG A 121 -14.61 -10.77 3.11
C ARG A 121 -13.44 -11.58 2.56
N LYS A 122 -12.71 -12.22 3.47
CA LYS A 122 -11.66 -13.18 3.15
C LYS A 122 -12.33 -14.42 2.55
N ILE A 123 -12.49 -14.50 1.23
CA ILE A 123 -12.89 -15.75 0.57
C ILE A 123 -11.64 -16.64 0.57
N ARG A 124 -11.65 -17.66 1.42
CA ARG A 124 -10.69 -18.76 1.30
C ARG A 124 -11.06 -19.54 0.03
N PRO A 125 -10.12 -19.93 -0.82
CA PRO A 125 -10.38 -21.00 -1.76
C PRO A 125 -10.54 -22.29 -0.95
N ASP A 126 -11.72 -22.89 -1.01
CA ASP A 126 -11.95 -24.22 -0.47
C ASP A 126 -11.12 -25.22 -1.30
N THR A 127 -10.27 -25.96 -0.59
CA THR A 127 -9.70 -27.25 -1.05
C THR A 127 -10.79 -28.28 -1.25
#